data_AF-A0A3R6IKW8-F1
#
_entry.id   AF-A0A3R6IKW8-F1
#
_cell.length_a   1.000
_cell.length_b   1.000
_cell.length_c   1.000
_cell.angle_alpha   90.00
_cell.angle_beta   90.00
_cell.angle_gamma   90.00
#
_symmetry.space_group_name_H-M   'P 1'
#
loop_
_entity.id
_entity.type
_entity.pdbx_description
1 polymer ?
#
loop_
_entity_poly.entity_id
_entity_poly.type
_entity_poly.pdbx_seq_one_letter_code
_entity_poly.pdbx_strand_id
1 'polypeptide(L)'
;MSRFKTIKEATEAWVHEMNAIPQGMILRLFQDHPDDWTEVTKPSKYDRVYVFDNGDYGEITDIDEETEEYIISLDNGKEIRCENGDFEVDHYDSLPMWGTMWSFGDSCDDWWLEECNGIELMSQCGFRIYESEEFGYFFGIDGAGYDFYESHWIPLYKARGLQWHKTETEE
;
A
#
# COMPACT_ATOMS: atom_id res chain seq x y z
N MET A 1 14.86 24.70 -9.41
CA MET A 1 13.68 25.37 -9.98
C MET A 1 12.54 24.39 -9.92
N SER A 2 11.59 24.62 -9.01
CA SER A 2 10.32 23.92 -8.94
C SER A 2 9.60 23.85 -10.31
N ARG A 3 9.11 22.68 -10.69
CA ARG A 3 8.27 22.48 -11.89
C ARG A 3 6.84 22.98 -11.67
N PHE A 4 6.35 22.95 -10.43
CA PHE A 4 4.98 23.29 -10.05
C PHE A 4 4.92 24.30 -8.90
N LYS A 5 3.79 25.01 -8.74
CA LYS A 5 3.62 26.00 -7.67
C LYS A 5 3.17 25.37 -6.36
N THR A 6 2.33 24.34 -6.43
CA THR A 6 1.77 23.68 -5.26
C THR A 6 2.14 22.20 -5.22
N ILE A 7 2.14 21.62 -4.01
CA ILE A 7 2.35 20.18 -3.83
C ILE A 7 1.26 19.35 -4.51
N LYS A 8 0.02 19.85 -4.54
CA LYS A 8 -1.10 19.18 -5.19
C LYS A 8 -0.87 19.05 -6.70
N GLU A 9 -0.52 20.14 -7.38
CA GLU A 9 -0.18 20.12 -8.82
C GLU A 9 1.00 19.17 -9.11
N ALA A 10 2.02 19.15 -8.24
CA ALA A 10 3.16 18.25 -8.41
C ALA A 10 2.78 16.77 -8.20
N THR A 11 1.91 16.50 -7.23
CA THR A 11 1.42 15.15 -6.93
C THR A 11 0.55 14.64 -8.07
N GLU A 12 -0.40 15.46 -8.54
CA GLU A 12 -1.23 15.15 -9.72
C GLU A 12 -0.33 14.85 -10.93
N ALA A 13 0.67 15.68 -11.20
CA ALA A 13 1.57 15.45 -12.32
C ALA A 13 2.35 14.13 -12.20
N TRP A 14 2.82 13.76 -11.00
CA TRP A 14 3.51 12.48 -10.77
C TRP A 14 2.57 11.28 -10.94
N VAL A 15 1.35 11.33 -10.38
CA VAL A 15 0.35 10.27 -10.56
C VAL A 15 -0.03 10.12 -12.03
N HIS A 16 -0.08 11.21 -12.80
CA HIS A 16 -0.33 11.19 -14.23
C HIS A 16 0.79 10.56 -15.07
N GLU A 17 2.01 10.44 -14.53
CA GLU A 17 3.13 9.73 -15.17
C GLU A 17 3.05 8.20 -14.94
N MET A 18 2.20 7.73 -14.01
CA MET A 18 1.98 6.31 -13.71
C MET A 18 1.08 5.63 -14.75
N ASN A 19 1.18 4.29 -14.82
CA ASN A 19 0.29 3.48 -15.63
C ASN A 19 -1.03 3.26 -14.88
N ALA A 20 -2.10 3.94 -15.28
CA ALA A 20 -3.44 3.70 -14.74
C ALA A 20 -4.10 2.51 -15.45
N ILE A 21 -4.43 1.47 -14.68
CA ILE A 21 -4.89 0.18 -15.19
C ILE A 21 -6.29 -0.12 -14.63
N PRO A 22 -7.27 -0.44 -15.49
CA PRO A 22 -8.58 -0.89 -15.01
C PRO A 22 -8.44 -2.15 -14.16
N GLN A 23 -8.98 -2.14 -12.94
CA GLN A 23 -8.88 -3.27 -12.01
C GLN A 23 -9.40 -4.58 -12.63
N GLY A 24 -10.45 -4.51 -13.48
CA GLY A 24 -10.97 -5.68 -14.17
C GLY A 24 -10.00 -6.35 -15.17
N MET A 25 -8.93 -5.68 -15.59
CA MET A 25 -7.83 -6.32 -16.34
C MET A 25 -6.92 -7.12 -15.39
N ILE A 26 -6.52 -6.50 -14.27
CA ILE A 26 -5.70 -7.16 -13.24
C ILE A 26 -6.43 -8.38 -12.68
N LEU A 27 -7.73 -8.26 -12.40
CA LEU A 27 -8.56 -9.38 -11.92
C LEU A 27 -8.51 -10.59 -12.86
N ARG A 28 -8.46 -10.38 -14.17
CA ARG A 28 -8.36 -11.49 -15.13
C ARG A 28 -6.99 -12.16 -15.11
N LEU A 29 -5.92 -11.37 -14.96
CA LEU A 29 -4.55 -11.90 -14.86
C LEU A 29 -4.38 -12.68 -13.55
N PHE A 30 -4.83 -12.09 -12.45
CA PHE A 30 -4.85 -12.70 -11.12
C PHE A 30 -5.61 -14.04 -11.12
N GLN A 31 -6.74 -14.13 -11.82
CA GLN A 31 -7.51 -15.38 -11.91
C GLN A 31 -6.87 -16.45 -12.80
N ASP A 32 -6.07 -16.06 -13.81
CA ASP A 32 -5.42 -16.99 -14.74
C ASP A 32 -4.17 -17.61 -14.11
N HIS A 33 -3.40 -16.82 -13.36
CA HIS A 33 -2.17 -17.22 -12.68
C HIS A 33 -2.14 -16.74 -11.23
N PRO A 34 -3.00 -17.26 -10.34
CA PRO A 34 -3.10 -16.76 -8.96
C PRO A 34 -1.80 -16.92 -8.16
N ASP A 35 -1.03 -17.97 -8.45
CA ASP A 35 0.24 -18.25 -7.76
C ASP A 35 1.37 -17.25 -8.12
N ASP A 36 1.21 -16.48 -9.20
CA ASP A 36 2.17 -15.42 -9.62
C ASP A 36 2.01 -14.15 -8.79
N TRP A 37 0.89 -13.97 -8.09
CA TRP A 37 0.54 -12.73 -7.42
C TRP A 37 0.64 -12.86 -5.90
N THR A 38 1.39 -11.97 -5.28
CA THR A 38 1.51 -11.86 -3.82
C THR A 38 1.14 -10.46 -3.37
N GLU A 39 0.24 -10.33 -2.39
CA GLU A 39 0.03 -9.06 -1.69
C GLU A 39 1.22 -8.84 -0.73
N VAL A 40 1.99 -7.78 -0.98
CA VAL A 40 3.18 -7.41 -0.20
C VAL A 40 2.92 -6.24 0.75
N THR A 41 1.66 -5.78 0.85
CA THR A 41 1.22 -4.74 1.78
C THR A 41 1.60 -5.09 3.21
N LYS A 42 2.17 -4.13 3.95
CA LYS A 42 2.52 -4.30 5.36
C LYS A 42 1.27 -4.10 6.23
N PRO A 43 0.91 -5.08 7.08
CA PRO A 43 -0.22 -4.94 7.99
C PRO A 43 -0.04 -3.73 8.91
N SER A 44 -1.13 -3.01 9.13
CA SER A 44 -1.20 -1.78 9.91
C SER A 44 -2.01 -1.98 11.19
N LYS A 45 -1.79 -1.09 12.15
CA LYS A 45 -2.61 -1.03 13.36
C LYS A 45 -4.09 -0.84 12.98
N TYR A 46 -4.96 -1.54 13.69
CA TYR A 46 -6.41 -1.63 13.49
C TYR A 46 -6.86 -2.47 12.29
N ASP A 47 -5.94 -3.13 11.58
CA ASP A 47 -6.32 -4.10 10.57
C ASP A 47 -7.00 -5.30 11.20
N ARG A 48 -8.03 -5.77 10.51
CA ARG A 48 -8.70 -7.03 10.81
C ARG A 48 -7.87 -8.17 10.25
N VAL A 49 -7.66 -9.21 11.04
CA VAL A 49 -6.77 -10.32 10.66
C VAL A 49 -7.35 -11.68 11.02
N TYR A 50 -6.98 -12.70 10.26
CA TYR A 50 -7.21 -14.11 10.58
C TYR A 50 -5.89 -14.76 10.97
N VAL A 51 -5.82 -15.34 12.17
CA VAL A 51 -4.60 -15.94 12.72
C VAL A 51 -4.64 -17.45 12.53
N PHE A 52 -3.69 -18.01 11.78
CA PHE A 52 -3.73 -19.41 11.33
C PHE A 52 -3.64 -20.41 12.49
N ASP A 53 -2.69 -20.21 13.40
CA ASP A 53 -2.44 -21.11 14.53
C ASP A 53 -3.63 -21.18 15.51
N ASN A 54 -4.35 -20.08 15.65
CA ASN A 54 -5.53 -20.00 16.51
C ASN A 54 -6.81 -20.40 15.78
N GLY A 55 -6.84 -20.26 14.45
CA GLY A 55 -8.03 -20.44 13.63
C GLY A 55 -9.13 -19.45 13.99
N ASP A 56 -8.77 -18.22 14.37
CA ASP A 56 -9.68 -17.20 14.88
C ASP A 56 -9.34 -15.82 14.31
N TYR A 57 -10.32 -14.93 14.33
CA TYR A 57 -10.15 -13.55 13.89
C TYR A 57 -9.74 -12.64 15.05
N GLY A 58 -9.08 -11.54 14.71
CA GLY A 58 -8.67 -10.51 15.66
C GLY A 58 -8.43 -9.17 15.00
N GLU A 59 -7.96 -8.21 15.79
CA GLU A 59 -7.54 -6.89 15.32
C GLU A 59 -6.11 -6.61 15.80
N ILE A 60 -5.28 -6.04 14.92
CA ILE A 60 -3.93 -5.59 15.29
C ILE A 60 -4.06 -4.38 16.21
N THR A 61 -3.68 -4.53 17.47
CA THR A 61 -3.75 -3.45 18.47
C THR A 61 -2.45 -2.68 18.60
N ASP A 62 -1.32 -3.29 18.29
CA ASP A 62 -0.01 -2.64 18.26
C ASP A 62 1.01 -3.41 17.43
N ILE A 63 2.12 -2.77 17.11
CA ILE A 63 3.27 -3.36 16.41
C ILE A 63 4.52 -3.03 17.22
N ASP A 64 5.29 -4.03 17.60
CA ASP A 64 6.53 -3.88 18.34
C ASP A 64 7.67 -3.56 17.36
N GLU A 65 8.07 -2.29 17.25
CA GLU A 65 9.10 -1.85 16.29
C GLU A 65 10.48 -2.48 16.55
N GLU A 66 10.77 -2.96 17.76
CA GLU A 66 12.07 -3.57 18.07
C GLU A 66 12.15 -5.03 17.60
N THR A 67 11.03 -5.77 17.68
CA THR A 67 10.97 -7.20 17.34
C THR A 67 10.26 -7.49 16.03
N GLU A 68 9.59 -6.50 15.43
CA GLU A 68 8.70 -6.63 14.27
C GLU A 68 7.51 -7.59 14.53
N GLU A 69 7.15 -7.81 15.81
CA GLU A 69 6.00 -8.62 16.20
C GLU A 69 4.71 -7.82 16.20
N TYR A 70 3.62 -8.45 15.76
CA TYR A 70 2.27 -7.89 15.80
C TYR A 70 1.55 -8.32 17.07
N ILE A 71 0.97 -7.35 17.78
CA ILE A 71 0.10 -7.61 18.94
C ILE A 71 -1.34 -7.65 18.44
N ILE A 72 -1.98 -8.80 18.56
CA ILE A 72 -3.34 -9.03 18.06
C ILE A 72 -4.27 -9.35 19.23
N SER A 73 -5.39 -8.62 19.30
CA SER A 73 -6.51 -8.97 20.17
C SER A 73 -7.49 -9.85 19.40
N LEU A 74 -7.53 -11.14 19.74
CA LEU A 74 -8.49 -12.09 19.16
C LEU A 74 -9.92 -11.80 19.67
N ASP A 75 -10.92 -12.17 18.87
CA ASP A 75 -12.34 -12.00 19.19
C ASP A 75 -12.78 -12.75 20.44
N ASN A 76 -12.12 -13.87 20.72
CA ASN A 76 -12.32 -14.64 21.95
C ASN A 76 -11.80 -13.93 23.21
N GLY A 77 -11.17 -12.76 23.07
CA GLY A 77 -10.64 -11.92 24.15
C GLY A 77 -9.19 -12.22 24.55
N LYS A 78 -8.51 -13.15 23.87
CA LYS A 78 -7.09 -13.45 24.10
C LYS A 78 -6.21 -12.49 23.29
N GLU A 79 -5.17 -11.98 23.93
CA GLU A 79 -4.08 -11.28 23.25
C GLU A 79 -2.95 -12.25 22.88
N ILE A 80 -2.42 -12.09 21.68
CA ILE A 80 -1.28 -12.87 21.19
C ILE A 80 -0.23 -11.94 20.55
N ARG A 81 0.97 -12.49 20.39
CA ARG A 81 2.06 -11.92 19.60
C ARG A 81 2.43 -12.92 18.51
N CYS A 82 2.63 -12.43 17.29
CA CYS A 82 3.01 -13.27 16.16
C CYS A 82 3.80 -12.46 15.13
N GLU A 83 4.51 -13.16 14.26
CA GLU A 83 5.31 -12.56 13.19
C GLU A 83 4.45 -12.33 11.95
N ASN A 84 4.98 -11.54 11.00
CA ASN A 84 4.35 -11.42 9.68
C ASN A 84 4.37 -12.80 8.98
N GLY A 85 3.21 -13.24 8.49
CA GLY A 85 3.03 -14.56 7.87
C GLY A 85 2.34 -15.61 8.77
N ASP A 86 2.19 -15.34 10.06
CA ASP A 86 1.37 -16.17 10.98
C ASP A 86 -0.14 -15.85 10.88
N PHE A 87 -0.47 -14.81 10.12
CA PHE A 87 -1.82 -14.32 9.90
C PHE A 87 -1.94 -13.72 8.50
N GLU A 88 -3.18 -13.51 8.07
CA GLU A 88 -3.52 -12.73 6.88
C GLU A 88 -4.45 -11.58 7.25
N VAL A 89 -4.34 -10.46 6.52
CA VAL A 89 -5.26 -9.34 6.67
C VAL A 89 -6.59 -9.69 5.99
N ASP A 90 -7.68 -9.56 6.75
CA ASP A 90 -9.04 -9.85 6.31
C ASP A 90 -9.58 -8.64 5.53
N HIS A 91 -9.30 -8.64 4.22
CA HIS A 91 -9.85 -7.68 3.29
C HIS A 91 -11.24 -8.11 2.80
N TYR A 92 -12.10 -7.12 2.48
CA TYR A 92 -13.42 -7.40 1.93
C TYR A 92 -13.35 -8.09 0.54
N ASP A 93 -12.28 -7.83 -0.21
CA ASP A 93 -12.02 -8.44 -1.51
C ASP A 93 -10.52 -8.59 -1.78
N SER A 94 -10.21 -9.49 -2.71
CA SER A 94 -8.89 -9.84 -3.22
C SER A 94 -8.15 -8.69 -3.89
N LEU A 95 -8.87 -7.70 -4.43
CA LEU A 95 -8.29 -6.51 -5.04
C LEU A 95 -8.82 -5.24 -4.35
N PRO A 96 -8.12 -4.09 -4.47
CA PRO A 96 -8.53 -2.85 -3.82
C PRO A 96 -9.88 -2.36 -4.33
N MET A 97 -10.74 -1.82 -3.47
CA MET A 97 -12.11 -1.38 -3.79
C MET A 97 -12.18 -0.40 -4.96
N TRP A 98 -11.17 0.44 -5.15
CA TRP A 98 -11.15 1.37 -6.27
C TRP A 98 -10.97 0.65 -7.61
N GLY A 99 -11.79 0.99 -8.60
CA GLY A 99 -11.79 0.31 -9.91
C GLY A 99 -10.57 0.59 -10.80
N THR A 100 -9.60 1.35 -10.31
CA THR A 100 -8.33 1.63 -11.00
C THR A 100 -7.19 1.24 -10.07
N MET A 101 -6.24 0.50 -10.61
CA MET A 101 -4.95 0.20 -9.99
C MET A 101 -3.86 0.91 -10.79
N TRP A 102 -2.67 1.01 -10.22
CA TRP A 102 -1.52 1.66 -10.83
C TRP A 102 -0.30 0.77 -10.79
N SER A 103 0.59 0.96 -11.75
CA SER A 103 2.00 0.59 -11.64
C SER A 103 2.85 1.82 -11.95
N PHE A 104 4.07 1.87 -11.42
CA PHE A 104 4.98 2.97 -11.74
C PHE A 104 5.38 2.92 -13.22
N GLY A 105 5.61 4.10 -13.80
CA GLY A 105 6.09 4.25 -15.18
C GLY A 105 7.60 4.37 -15.29
N ASP A 106 8.30 4.60 -14.17
CA ASP A 106 9.74 4.79 -14.09
C ASP A 106 10.37 3.71 -13.20
N SER A 107 11.37 3.01 -13.73
CA SER A 107 12.09 1.95 -13.02
C SER A 107 12.79 2.43 -11.73
N CYS A 108 13.02 3.73 -11.57
CA CYS A 108 13.56 4.29 -10.33
C CYS A 108 12.57 4.22 -9.17
N ASP A 109 11.27 4.16 -9.46
CA ASP A 109 10.22 3.97 -8.46
C ASP A 109 10.08 2.49 -8.08
N ASP A 110 10.25 1.57 -9.04
CA ASP A 110 10.32 0.13 -8.76
C ASP A 110 11.54 -0.20 -7.87
N TRP A 111 12.72 0.32 -8.22
CA TRP A 111 13.92 0.19 -7.36
C TRP A 111 13.71 0.78 -5.96
N TRP A 112 12.92 1.85 -5.85
CA TRP A 112 12.59 2.44 -4.54
C TRP A 112 11.70 1.52 -3.69
N LEU A 113 10.76 0.79 -4.31
CA LEU A 113 9.98 -0.24 -3.64
C LEU A 113 10.88 -1.35 -3.09
N GLU A 114 11.77 -1.88 -3.93
CA GLU A 114 12.64 -3.02 -3.63
C GLU A 114 13.72 -2.70 -2.59
N GLU A 115 14.39 -1.55 -2.73
CA GLU A 115 15.69 -1.31 -2.05
C GLU A 115 15.65 -0.14 -1.04
N CYS A 116 14.57 0.67 -1.03
CA CYS A 116 14.50 1.89 -0.24
C CYS A 116 13.28 1.95 0.70
N ASN A 117 12.81 0.80 1.16
CA ASN A 117 11.68 0.68 2.07
C ASN A 117 10.36 1.26 1.49
N GLY A 118 10.23 1.29 0.16
CA GLY A 118 9.08 1.89 -0.50
C GLY A 118 7.77 1.16 -0.21
N ILE A 119 7.82 -0.17 -0.07
CA ILE A 119 6.65 -0.99 0.29
C ILE A 119 6.07 -0.58 1.65
N GLU A 120 6.92 -0.44 2.67
CA GLU A 120 6.53 0.00 4.01
C GLU A 120 5.91 1.40 3.96
N LEU A 121 6.60 2.34 3.32
CA LEU A 121 6.13 3.73 3.20
C LEU A 121 4.79 3.83 2.44
N MET A 122 4.60 3.03 1.40
CA MET A 122 3.32 2.97 0.67
C MET A 122 2.20 2.35 1.50
N SER A 123 2.51 1.30 2.25
CA SER A 123 1.55 0.65 3.16
C SER A 123 1.05 1.64 4.21
N GLN A 124 1.97 2.40 4.82
CA GLN A 124 1.64 3.48 5.77
C GLN A 124 0.82 4.62 5.15
N CYS A 125 0.96 4.83 3.84
CA CYS A 125 0.15 5.79 3.09
C CYS A 125 -1.22 5.22 2.69
N GLY A 126 -1.59 4.00 3.08
CA GLY A 126 -2.89 3.38 2.84
C GLY A 126 -3.05 2.75 1.45
N PHE A 127 -1.94 2.38 0.79
CA PHE A 127 -1.97 1.63 -0.46
C PHE A 127 -1.92 0.13 -0.19
N ARG A 128 -2.70 -0.62 -0.96
CA ARG A 128 -2.53 -2.08 -1.10
C ARG A 128 -1.65 -2.38 -2.29
N ILE A 129 -0.66 -3.22 -2.09
CA ILE A 129 0.48 -3.42 -3.00
C ILE A 129 0.58 -4.91 -3.31
N TYR A 130 0.72 -5.21 -4.59
CA TYR A 130 0.82 -6.55 -5.13
C TYR A 130 2.08 -6.64 -5.97
N GLU A 131 2.77 -7.77 -5.86
CA GLU A 131 3.88 -8.14 -6.71
C GLU A 131 3.43 -9.30 -7.61
N SER A 132 3.69 -9.16 -8.91
CA SER A 132 3.60 -10.23 -9.90
C SER A 132 5.02 -10.61 -10.32
N GLU A 133 5.37 -11.89 -10.26
CA GLU A 133 6.71 -12.34 -10.69
C GLU A 133 6.96 -12.04 -12.18
N GLU A 134 5.90 -12.03 -13.01
CA GLU A 134 5.98 -11.71 -14.44
C GLU A 134 5.93 -10.20 -14.73
N PHE A 135 5.08 -9.45 -14.04
CA PHE A 135 4.71 -8.07 -14.43
C PHE A 135 5.15 -6.97 -13.46
N GLY A 136 5.76 -7.32 -12.33
CA GLY A 136 6.24 -6.36 -11.32
C GLY A 136 5.15 -5.87 -10.38
N TYR A 137 5.27 -4.63 -9.90
CA TYR A 137 4.40 -4.10 -8.84
C TYR A 137 3.13 -3.42 -9.36
N PHE A 138 2.03 -3.69 -8.66
CA PHE A 138 0.74 -3.06 -8.85
C PHE A 138 0.18 -2.62 -7.50
N PHE A 139 -0.56 -1.52 -7.47
CA PHE A 139 -1.13 -1.02 -6.23
C PHE A 139 -2.44 -0.29 -6.44
N GLY A 140 -3.23 -0.18 -5.37
CA GLY A 140 -4.49 0.53 -5.37
C GLY A 140 -4.88 1.00 -3.97
N ILE A 141 -6.08 1.58 -3.87
CA ILE A 141 -6.58 2.19 -2.64
C ILE A 141 -7.89 1.50 -2.25
N ASP A 142 -7.99 1.11 -0.98
CA ASP A 142 -9.25 0.71 -0.36
C ASP A 142 -9.96 1.94 0.21
N GLY A 143 -10.97 2.44 -0.52
CA GLY A 143 -11.80 3.53 -0.01
C GLY A 143 -12.85 4.04 -0.98
N ALA A 144 -13.81 4.79 -0.43
CA ALA A 144 -14.80 5.52 -1.20
C ALA A 144 -15.26 6.77 -0.44
N GLY A 145 -15.53 7.85 -1.18
CA GLY A 145 -16.24 9.02 -0.63
C GLY A 145 -15.38 10.05 0.10
N TYR A 146 -14.06 10.07 -0.09
CA TYR A 146 -13.14 11.09 0.44
C TYR A 146 -12.08 11.49 -0.59
N ASP A 147 -11.27 12.51 -0.29
CA ASP A 147 -10.21 13.00 -1.19
C ASP A 147 -8.96 12.13 -1.10
N PHE A 148 -8.80 11.22 -2.06
CA PHE A 148 -7.63 10.32 -2.11
C PHE A 148 -6.31 11.07 -2.33
N TYR A 149 -6.32 12.27 -2.92
CA TYR A 149 -5.09 13.04 -3.06
C TYR A 149 -4.58 13.52 -1.71
N GLU A 150 -5.46 14.08 -0.90
CA GLU A 150 -5.08 14.53 0.45
C GLU A 150 -4.75 13.36 1.37
N SER A 151 -5.50 12.26 1.29
CA SER A 151 -5.34 11.12 2.19
C SER A 151 -4.22 10.15 1.83
N HIS A 152 -3.87 10.00 0.55
CA HIS A 152 -2.93 8.96 0.09
C HIS A 152 -1.82 9.48 -0.82
N TRP A 153 -2.18 10.16 -1.91
CA TRP A 153 -1.19 10.52 -2.93
C TRP A 153 -0.21 11.61 -2.47
N ILE A 154 -0.67 12.65 -1.77
CA ILE A 154 0.20 13.69 -1.21
C ILE A 154 1.11 13.11 -0.11
N PRO A 155 0.62 12.31 0.84
CA PRO A 155 1.48 11.56 1.76
C PRO A 155 2.55 10.73 1.04
N LEU A 156 2.16 9.95 0.03
CA LEU A 156 3.09 9.12 -0.72
C LEU A 156 4.14 9.95 -1.48
N TYR A 157 3.72 11.04 -2.12
CA TYR A 157 4.63 11.97 -2.79
C TYR A 157 5.71 12.50 -1.85
N LYS A 158 5.33 12.82 -0.59
CA LYS A 158 6.27 13.26 0.45
C LYS A 158 7.17 12.12 0.90
N ALA A 159 6.61 10.93 1.14
CA ALA A 159 7.36 9.74 1.56
C ALA A 159 8.40 9.31 0.51
N ARG A 160 8.06 9.44 -0.77
CA ARG A 160 8.96 9.23 -1.90
C ARG A 160 10.12 10.23 -1.95
N GLY A 161 9.99 11.38 -1.26
CA GLY A 161 11.01 12.43 -1.17
C GLY A 161 11.00 13.43 -2.33
N LEU A 162 9.91 13.51 -3.09
CA LEU A 162 9.81 14.36 -4.28
C LEU A 162 9.68 15.86 -3.92
N GLN A 163 10.33 16.72 -4.71
CA GLN A 163 10.37 18.18 -4.49
C GLN A 163 10.14 18.97 -5.79
N TRP A 164 9.18 18.52 -6.60
CA TRP A 164 8.83 19.17 -7.87
C TRP A 164 8.00 20.45 -7.68
N HIS A 165 7.51 20.71 -6.47
CA HIS A 165 6.77 21.92 -6.10
C HIS A 165 7.67 22.96 -5.44
N LYS A 166 7.25 24.23 -5.45
CA LYS A 166 7.91 25.29 -4.69
C LYS A 166 7.85 25.00 -3.20
N THR A 167 8.99 25.07 -2.54
CA THR A 167 9.06 25.10 -1.08
C THR A 167 9.14 26.55 -0.61
N GLU A 168 8.70 26.84 0.61
CA GLU A 168 8.71 28.20 1.19
C GLU A 168 10.12 28.83 1.24
N THR A 169 11.16 28.01 1.06
CA THR A 169 12.57 28.45 1.03
C THR A 169 13.04 28.92 -0.35
N GLU A 170 12.24 28.69 -1.40
CA GLU A 170 12.48 29.18 -2.77
C GLU A 170 11.77 30.54 -3.00
N GLU A 171 12.24 31.61 -2.34
CA GLU A 171 11.95 33.01 -2.71
C GLU A 171 13.01 33.61 -3.64
#